data_AF-A0A2I0WXN4-F1
#
_entry.id   AF-A0A2I0WXN4-F1
#
_cell.length_a   1.000
_cell.length_b   1.000
_cell.length_c   1.000
_cell.angle_alpha   90.00
_cell.angle_beta   90.00
_cell.angle_gamma   90.00
#
_symmetry.space_group_name_H-M   'P 1'
#
loop_
_entity.id
_entity.type
_entity.pdbx_description
1 polymer ?
#
loop_
_entity_poly.entity_id
_entity_poly.type
_entity_poly.pdbx_seq_one_letter_code
_entity_poly.pdbx_strand_id
1 'polypeptide(L)'
;MSRYHGPGQRFVLASGRDPALVNKACDFLEDHHLVPPFWRQDENKGMIRAADGRWVQPDRPKIDDHSQDTHHHLRLLGLLRDH
;
A
#
# COMPACT_ATOMS: atom_id res chain seq x y z
N MET A 1 11.91 4.84 13.83
CA MET A 1 12.79 6.01 13.63
C MET A 1 13.33 5.98 12.20
N SER A 2 13.32 7.11 11.49
CA SER A 2 13.80 7.22 10.09
C SER A 2 15.34 7.19 10.02
N ARG A 3 15.91 6.73 8.89
CA ARG A 3 17.37 6.69 8.63
C ARG A 3 17.99 8.08 8.39
N TYR A 4 17.16 9.12 8.34
CA TYR A 4 17.59 10.50 8.17
C TYR A 4 17.93 11.10 9.54
N HIS A 5 19.20 11.50 9.74
CA HIS A 5 19.71 12.09 10.98
C HIS A 5 19.90 13.61 10.91
N GLY A 6 19.39 14.26 9.86
CA GLY A 6 19.57 15.69 9.63
C GLY A 6 20.62 16.00 8.56
N PRO A 7 20.66 17.26 8.10
CA PRO A 7 21.58 17.69 7.05
C PRO A 7 23.05 17.60 7.50
N GLY A 8 23.92 17.14 6.61
CA GLY A 8 25.36 16.96 6.90
C GLY A 8 25.71 15.74 7.76
N GLN A 9 24.71 14.99 8.25
CA GLN A 9 24.94 13.74 8.97
C GLN A 9 25.02 12.56 8.02
N ARG A 10 25.87 11.58 8.34
CA ARG A 10 25.99 10.35 7.55
C ARG A 10 24.66 9.58 7.58
N PHE A 11 24.26 9.07 6.42
CA PHE A 11 23.17 8.10 6.36
C PHE A 11 23.61 6.79 7.03
N VAL A 12 22.82 6.31 7.99
CA VAL A 12 23.06 5.03 8.64
C VAL A 12 21.81 4.17 8.48
N LEU A 13 22.00 2.91 8.11
CA LEU A 13 20.94 1.90 8.08
C LEU A 13 20.49 1.60 9.52
N ALA A 14 19.66 2.48 10.09
CA ALA A 14 19.25 2.42 11.49
C ALA A 14 18.07 1.46 11.76
N SER A 15 17.58 0.73 10.76
CA SER A 15 16.50 -0.24 10.91
C SER A 15 16.64 -1.37 9.92
N GLY A 16 16.24 -2.59 10.30
CA GLY A 16 16.13 -3.76 9.43
C GLY A 16 15.02 -3.67 8.37
N ARG A 17 14.73 -2.45 7.89
CA ARG A 17 13.75 -2.20 6.84
C ARG A 17 14.35 -2.55 5.50
N ASP A 18 13.75 -3.52 4.83
CA ASP A 18 14.13 -4.02 3.52
C ASP A 18 14.24 -2.88 2.48
N PRO A 19 15.41 -2.71 1.81
CA PRO A 19 15.60 -1.78 0.70
C PRO A 19 14.59 -1.97 -0.44
N ALA A 20 14.13 -3.20 -0.72
CA ALA A 20 13.19 -3.48 -1.80
C ALA A 20 11.88 -2.69 -1.68
N LEU A 21 11.49 -2.32 -0.45
CA LEU A 21 10.30 -1.49 -0.19
C LEU A 21 10.38 -0.09 -0.82
N VAL A 22 11.57 0.41 -1.17
CA VAL A 22 11.72 1.66 -1.90
C VAL A 22 11.04 1.54 -3.27
N ASN A 23 11.37 0.51 -4.05
CA ASN A 23 10.82 0.30 -5.39
C ASN A 23 9.34 -0.18 -5.42
N LYS A 24 8.65 -0.18 -4.28
CA LYS A 24 7.23 -0.61 -4.19
C LYS A 24 6.35 0.13 -5.20
N ALA A 25 6.58 1.43 -5.39
CA ALA A 25 5.82 2.28 -6.30
C ALA A 25 6.71 3.29 -7.04
N CYS A 26 8.01 3.01 -7.14
CA CYS A 26 8.97 3.83 -7.86
C CYS A 26 10.16 3.00 -8.36
N ASP A 27 11.13 3.68 -8.97
CA ASP A 27 12.37 3.13 -9.50
C ASP A 27 13.57 3.95 -8.99
N PHE A 28 13.92 3.76 -7.71
CA PHE A 28 14.99 4.53 -7.05
C PHE A 28 16.16 3.66 -6.57
N LEU A 29 15.99 2.34 -6.47
CA LEU A 29 17.09 1.43 -6.16
C LEU A 29 17.95 1.21 -7.38
N GLU A 30 19.26 1.11 -7.17
CA GLU A 30 20.22 0.77 -8.23
C GLU A 30 20.07 -0.70 -8.69
N ASP A 31 20.31 -0.95 -9.98
CA ASP A 31 20.14 -2.25 -10.65
C ASP A 31 20.86 -3.42 -9.98
N HIS A 32 21.99 -3.18 -9.31
CA HIS A 32 22.74 -4.23 -8.62
C HIS A 32 21.96 -4.88 -7.46
N HIS A 33 20.88 -4.25 -6.99
CA HIS A 33 19.95 -4.83 -6.01
C HIS A 33 18.99 -5.85 -6.62
N LEU A 34 18.86 -5.90 -7.95
CA LEU A 34 17.99 -6.85 -8.69
C LEU A 34 16.51 -6.79 -8.24
N VAL A 35 16.07 -5.65 -7.71
CA VAL A 35 14.67 -5.42 -7.32
C VAL A 35 13.95 -4.75 -8.48
N PRO A 36 12.89 -5.37 -9.04
CA PRO A 36 12.14 -4.76 -10.13
C PRO A 36 11.54 -3.40 -9.71
N PRO A 37 11.51 -2.42 -10.63
CA PRO A 37 10.84 -1.15 -10.38
C PRO A 37 9.33 -1.37 -10.29
N PHE A 38 8.63 -0.55 -9.50
CA PHE A 38 7.17 -0.59 -9.34
C PHE A 38 6.62 -2.00 -9.04
N TRP A 39 7.34 -2.80 -8.26
CA TRP A 39 7.05 -4.24 -8.15
C TRP A 39 5.71 -4.57 -7.50
N ARG A 40 5.15 -3.65 -6.70
CA ARG A 40 3.88 -3.93 -6.02
C ARG A 40 2.76 -3.94 -7.03
N GLN A 41 2.16 -5.09 -7.16
CA GLN A 41 0.89 -5.31 -7.84
C GLN A 41 0.11 -6.34 -7.03
N ASP A 42 -1.21 -6.31 -7.17
CA ASP A 42 -2.03 -7.39 -6.62
C ASP A 42 -1.84 -8.63 -7.48
N GLU A 43 -2.01 -9.81 -6.90
CA GLU A 43 -1.89 -11.07 -7.64
C GLU A 43 -2.84 -11.05 -8.86
N ASN A 44 -2.31 -11.41 -10.04
CA ASN A 44 -3.05 -11.35 -11.31
C ASN A 44 -3.69 -9.97 -11.58
N LYS A 45 -3.10 -8.88 -11.06
CA LYS A 45 -3.68 -7.51 -11.10
C LYS A 45 -5.08 -7.43 -10.48
N GLY A 46 -5.36 -8.28 -9.49
CA GLY A 46 -6.65 -8.35 -8.81
C GLY A 46 -7.73 -9.12 -9.57
N MET A 47 -7.37 -9.81 -10.67
CA MET A 47 -8.31 -10.63 -11.43
C MET A 47 -8.41 -12.04 -10.82
N ILE A 48 -9.59 -12.65 -10.93
CA ILE A 48 -9.82 -14.05 -10.54
C ILE A 48 -10.24 -14.87 -11.76
N ARG A 49 -9.91 -16.16 -11.75
CA ARG A 49 -10.34 -17.10 -12.79
C ARG A 49 -11.70 -17.68 -12.43
N ALA A 50 -12.72 -17.38 -13.22
CA ALA A 50 -14.08 -17.89 -13.05
C ALA A 50 -14.18 -19.38 -13.43
N ALA A 51 -15.29 -20.02 -13.06
CA ALA A 51 -15.55 -21.44 -13.34
C ALA A 51 -15.56 -21.78 -14.83
N ASP A 52 -15.94 -20.83 -15.69
CA ASP A 52 -15.90 -20.96 -17.16
C ASP A 52 -14.50 -20.73 -17.76
N GLY A 53 -13.50 -20.46 -16.92
CA GLY A 53 -12.12 -20.23 -17.31
C GLY A 53 -11.78 -18.79 -17.70
N ARG A 54 -12.74 -17.86 -17.69
CA ARG A 54 -12.48 -16.44 -17.99
C ARG A 54 -11.87 -15.73 -16.78
N TRP A 55 -11.03 -14.73 -17.05
CA TRP A 55 -10.54 -13.82 -16.01
C TRP A 55 -11.55 -12.70 -15.82
N VAL A 56 -12.04 -12.53 -14.59
CA VAL A 56 -13.03 -11.52 -14.24
C VAL A 56 -12.53 -10.68 -13.07
N GLN A 57 -12.98 -9.42 -13.03
CA GLN A 57 -12.79 -8.57 -11.87
C GLN A 57 -13.77 -9.03 -10.79
N PRO A 58 -13.32 -9.31 -9.56
CA PRO A 58 -14.23 -9.66 -8.47
C PRO A 58 -15.10 -8.45 -8.11
N ASP A 59 -16.31 -8.72 -7.61
CA ASP A 59 -17.15 -7.68 -7.06
C ASP A 59 -16.41 -6.96 -5.94
N ARG A 60 -16.50 -5.62 -5.92
CA ARG A 60 -15.90 -4.82 -4.87
C ARG A 60 -16.52 -5.25 -3.53
N PRO A 61 -15.71 -5.57 -2.50
CA PRO A 61 -16.23 -5.79 -1.16
C PRO A 61 -17.12 -4.60 -0.78
N LYS A 62 -18.33 -4.88 -0.27
CA LYS A 62 -19.20 -3.82 0.22
C LYS A 62 -18.46 -3.11 1.35
N ILE A 63 -18.36 -1.79 1.21
CA ILE A 63 -17.63 -0.91 2.11
C ILE A 63 -18.23 -0.86 3.53
N ASP A 64 -19.38 -1.49 3.75
CA ASP A 64 -20.12 -1.50 5.02
C ASP A 64 -19.42 -2.28 6.16
N ASP A 65 -18.28 -2.92 5.89
CA ASP A 65 -17.34 -3.43 6.91
C ASP A 65 -16.32 -2.35 7.32
N HIS A 66 -16.79 -1.13 7.52
CA HIS A 66 -15.98 -0.13 8.18
C HIS A 66 -15.73 -0.54 9.64
N SER A 67 -14.52 -0.29 10.16
CA SER A 67 -14.30 -0.34 11.60
C SER A 67 -15.38 0.50 12.30
N GLN A 68 -15.89 0.07 13.45
CA GLN A 68 -16.84 0.87 14.25
C GLN A 68 -16.34 2.31 14.45
N ASP A 69 -15.02 2.48 14.48
CA ASP A 69 -14.36 3.77 14.63
C ASP A 69 -14.57 4.70 13.42
N THR A 70 -14.77 4.18 12.21
CA THR A 70 -14.94 5.00 11.01
C THR A 70 -16.17 5.89 11.12
N HIS A 71 -17.29 5.36 11.62
CA HIS A 71 -18.49 6.17 11.86
C HIS A 71 -18.25 7.28 12.90
N HIS A 72 -17.49 6.98 13.96
CA HIS A 72 -17.11 7.97 14.97
C HIS A 72 -16.31 9.13 14.35
N HIS A 73 -15.29 8.83 13.55
CA HIS A 73 -14.48 9.86 12.90
C HIS A 73 -15.25 10.64 11.83
N LEU A 74 -16.15 9.99 11.08
CA LEU A 74 -16.99 10.67 10.10
C LEU A 74 -18.00 11.63 10.75
N ARG A 75 -18.52 11.31 11.94
CA ARG A 75 -19.31 12.25 12.75
C ARG A 75 -18.50 13.43 13.23
N LEU A 76 -17.28 13.22 13.73
CA LEU A 76 -16.38 14.31 14.15
C LEU A 76 -16.06 15.29 13.00
N LEU A 77 -15.94 14.77 11.78
CA LEU A 77 -15.72 15.57 10.58
C LEU A 77 -17.00 16.23 10.03
N GLY A 78 -18.18 15.94 10.61
CA GLY A 78 -19.47 16.44 10.14
C GLY A 78 -19.94 15.85 8.80
N LEU A 79 -19.32 14.75 8.37
CA LEU A 79 -19.55 14.10 7.07
C LEU A 79 -20.63 13.00 7.14
N LEU A 80 -21.03 12.59 8.36
CA LEU A 80 -22.17 11.71 8.59
C LEU A 80 -23.25 12.51 9.34
N ARG A 81 -24.42 12.69 8.74
CA ARG A 81 -25.59 13.31 9.39
C ARG A 81 -26.61 12.21 9.68
N ASP A 82 -27.06 12.14 10.93
CA ASP A 82 -28.22 11.33 11.28
C ASP A 82 -29.46 12.05 10.69
N HIS A 83 -30.21 11.35 9.84
CA HIS A 83 -31.42 11.85 9.19
C HIS A 83 -32.62 11.85 10.14
#